data_AF-A0AAN9U9P1-F1
#
_entry.id   AF-A0AAN9U9P1-F1
#
_cell.length_a   1.000
_cell.length_b   1.000
_cell.length_c   1.000
_cell.angle_alpha   90.00
_cell.angle_beta   90.00
_cell.angle_gamma   90.00
#
_symmetry.space_group_name_H-M   'P 1'
#
loop_
_entity.id
_entity.type
_entity.pdbx_description
1 polymer ?
#
loop_
_entity_poly.entity_id
_entity_poly.type
_entity_poly.pdbx_seq_one_letter_code
_entity_poly.pdbx_strand_id
1 'polypeptide(L)'
;MFPTQIRRADALPQYRSPYGPKYAYQPHVAGITSKTLLNVGIKSAGLGGVALFAVIFYASGIPKVQRDVLQKVPFIGSYFVNVVAPEDNVCVPHGQVSEFYGSVANILAALLDLEFAEDWDISRGHL
;
A
#
# COMPACT_ATOMS: atom_id res chain seq x y z
N MET A 1 -11.75 -24.41 -42.99
CA MET A 1 -12.04 -24.82 -41.60
C MET A 1 -13.54 -24.75 -41.39
N PHE A 2 -14.20 -25.88 -41.10
CA PHE A 2 -15.65 -25.90 -40.86
C PHE A 2 -15.94 -25.48 -39.42
N PRO A 3 -16.94 -24.61 -39.17
CA PRO A 3 -17.32 -24.24 -37.82
C PRO A 3 -17.83 -25.48 -37.07
N THR A 4 -17.30 -25.71 -35.87
CA THR A 4 -17.76 -26.78 -34.98
C THR A 4 -19.18 -26.47 -34.49
N GLN A 5 -19.93 -27.52 -34.16
CA GLN A 5 -21.34 -27.43 -33.76
C GLN A 5 -21.57 -26.46 -32.58
N ILE A 6 -20.56 -26.27 -31.73
CA ILE A 6 -20.61 -25.37 -30.56
C ILE A 6 -20.88 -23.91 -30.97
N ARG A 7 -20.19 -23.40 -32.00
CA ARG A 7 -20.37 -22.00 -32.45
C ARG A 7 -21.69 -21.79 -33.21
N ARG A 8 -22.25 -22.85 -33.78
CA ARG A 8 -23.54 -22.80 -34.49
C ARG A 8 -24.72 -22.85 -33.52
N ALA A 9 -24.53 -23.42 -32.34
CA ALA A 9 -25.57 -23.59 -31.33
C ALA A 9 -25.95 -22.28 -30.63
N ASP A 10 -25.05 -21.29 -30.55
CA ASP A 10 -25.34 -19.95 -30.01
C ASP A 10 -26.35 -19.15 -30.85
N ALA A 11 -26.52 -19.49 -32.13
CA ALA A 11 -27.43 -18.78 -33.02
C ALA A 11 -28.91 -19.20 -32.87
N LEU A 12 -29.20 -20.28 -32.15
CA LEU A 12 -30.56 -20.79 -31.93
C LEU A 12 -30.80 -21.02 -30.43
N PRO A 13 -32.01 -20.78 -29.90
CA PRO A 13 -32.30 -21.05 -28.50
C PRO A 13 -32.17 -22.55 -28.21
N GLN A 14 -31.11 -22.92 -27.49
CA GLN A 14 -30.81 -24.30 -27.15
C GLN A 14 -31.68 -24.74 -25.96
N TYR A 15 -32.41 -25.84 -26.11
CA TYR A 15 -33.28 -26.37 -25.04
C TYR A 15 -32.46 -26.62 -23.76
N ARG A 16 -32.86 -25.97 -22.65
CA ARG A 16 -32.25 -26.14 -21.32
C ARG A 16 -33.17 -27.02 -20.48
N SER A 17 -32.66 -28.13 -19.98
CA SER A 17 -33.47 -29.03 -19.15
C SER A 17 -33.78 -28.37 -17.79
N PRO A 18 -34.98 -28.60 -17.21
CA PRO A 18 -35.37 -28.03 -15.91
C PRO A 18 -34.53 -28.51 -14.73
N TYR A 19 -33.92 -29.69 -14.87
CA TYR A 19 -33.24 -30.41 -13.80
C TYR A 19 -31.71 -30.25 -13.81
N GLY A 20 -31.16 -29.49 -14.76
CA GLY A 20 -29.72 -29.24 -14.86
C GLY A 20 -29.25 -28.05 -14.01
N PRO A 21 -28.00 -28.04 -13.52
CA PRO A 21 -27.42 -26.85 -12.90
C PRO A 21 -27.46 -25.64 -13.84
N LYS A 22 -28.09 -24.55 -13.39
CA LYS A 22 -28.18 -23.29 -14.14
C LYS A 22 -26.94 -22.45 -13.89
N TYR A 23 -25.91 -22.64 -14.70
CA TYR A 23 -24.70 -21.81 -14.64
C TYR A 23 -24.98 -20.44 -15.24
N ALA A 24 -24.91 -19.39 -14.41
CA ALA A 24 -24.75 -18.02 -14.88
C ALA A 24 -23.24 -17.73 -15.01
N TYR A 25 -22.83 -17.16 -16.14
CA TYR A 25 -21.44 -16.79 -16.33
C TYR A 25 -21.08 -15.67 -15.35
N GLN A 26 -20.14 -15.93 -14.44
CA GLN A 26 -19.61 -14.91 -13.54
C GLN A 26 -18.41 -14.25 -14.25
N PRO A 27 -18.50 -12.96 -14.63
CA PRO A 27 -17.38 -12.28 -15.25
C PRO A 27 -16.21 -12.26 -14.28
N HIS A 28 -15.05 -12.72 -14.75
CA HIS A 28 -13.80 -12.75 -14.01
C HIS A 28 -12.67 -12.29 -14.91
N VAL A 29 -11.70 -11.58 -14.33
CA VAL A 29 -10.50 -11.11 -15.02
C VAL A 29 -9.31 -11.74 -14.32
N ALA A 30 -8.46 -12.45 -15.05
CA ALA A 30 -7.31 -13.17 -14.50
C ALA A 30 -7.66 -14.09 -13.29
N GLY A 31 -8.87 -14.65 -13.25
CA GLY A 31 -9.34 -15.50 -12.15
C GLY A 31 -9.90 -14.75 -10.93
N ILE A 32 -9.87 -13.41 -10.92
CA ILE A 32 -10.45 -12.59 -9.87
C ILE A 32 -11.94 -12.39 -10.17
N THR A 33 -12.78 -12.91 -9.27
CA THR A 33 -14.23 -12.70 -9.28
C THR A 33 -14.59 -11.53 -8.36
N SER A 34 -15.72 -10.86 -8.60
CA SER A 34 -16.22 -9.79 -7.73
C SER A 34 -16.43 -10.26 -6.28
N LYS A 35 -16.89 -11.49 -6.09
CA LYS A 35 -17.08 -12.11 -4.77
C LYS A 35 -15.75 -12.32 -4.04
N THR A 36 -14.71 -12.75 -4.77
CA THR A 36 -13.37 -12.93 -4.21
C THR A 36 -12.76 -11.59 -3.82
N LEU A 37 -12.88 -10.59 -4.69
CA LEU A 37 -12.36 -9.25 -4.45
C LEU A 37 -12.99 -8.61 -3.20
N LEU A 38 -14.31 -8.73 -3.03
CA LEU A 38 -14.98 -8.19 -1.85
C LEU A 38 -14.53 -8.89 -0.55
N ASN A 39 -14.45 -10.22 -0.56
CA ASN A 39 -14.02 -10.97 0.61
C ASN A 39 -12.57 -10.64 1.02
N VAL A 40 -11.66 -10.53 0.05
CA VAL A 40 -10.26 -10.16 0.31
C VAL A 40 -10.17 -8.68 0.68
N GLY A 41 -10.98 -7.82 0.06
CA GLY A 41 -11.06 -6.39 0.35
C GLY A 41 -11.46 -6.11 1.79
N ILE A 42 -12.51 -6.77 2.31
CA ILE A 42 -12.95 -6.59 3.70
C ILE A 42 -11.86 -7.05 4.68
N LYS A 43 -11.23 -8.21 4.42
CA LYS A 43 -10.17 -8.75 5.28
C LYS A 43 -8.93 -7.84 5.30
N SER A 44 -8.49 -7.40 4.12
CA SER A 44 -7.34 -6.50 3.99
C SER A 44 -7.62 -5.11 4.55
N ALA A 45 -8.85 -4.60 4.46
CA ALA A 45 -9.23 -3.34 5.10
C ALA A 45 -9.11 -3.41 6.62
N GLY A 46 -9.54 -4.51 7.25
CA GLY A 46 -9.39 -4.72 8.69
C GLY A 46 -7.92 -4.75 9.12
N LEU A 47 -7.09 -5.50 8.41
CA LEU A 47 -5.64 -5.56 8.69
C LEU A 47 -4.94 -4.23 8.40
N GLY A 48 -5.28 -3.58 7.30
CA GLY A 48 -4.74 -2.28 6.91
C GLY A 48 -5.07 -1.19 7.92
N GLY A 49 -6.28 -1.19 8.49
CA GLY A 49 -6.67 -0.26 9.55
C GLY A 49 -5.81 -0.40 10.80
N VAL A 50 -5.60 -1.63 11.28
CA VAL A 50 -4.78 -1.89 12.47
C VAL A 50 -3.30 -1.59 12.20
N ALA A 51 -2.79 -1.98 11.03
CA ALA A 51 -1.41 -1.68 10.63
C ALA A 51 -1.16 -0.17 10.52
N LEU A 52 -2.09 0.57 9.91
CA LEU A 52 -2.02 2.02 9.81
C LEU A 52 -2.04 2.67 11.21
N PHE A 53 -2.92 2.22 12.09
CA PHE A 53 -2.96 2.69 13.47
C PHE A 53 -1.65 2.43 14.20
N ALA A 54 -1.06 1.23 14.05
CA ALA A 54 0.22 0.89 14.67
C ALA A 54 1.37 1.79 14.19
N VAL A 55 1.43 2.08 12.88
CA VAL A 55 2.43 3.00 12.31
C VAL A 55 2.26 4.42 12.85
N ILE A 56 1.03 4.93 12.89
CA ILE A 56 0.74 6.27 13.42
C ILE A 56 1.10 6.34 14.92
N PHE A 57 0.77 5.30 15.69
CA PHE A 57 1.09 5.23 17.11
C PHE A 57 2.60 5.21 17.37
N TYR A 58 3.35 4.40 16.62
CA TYR A 58 4.80 4.35 16.69
C TYR A 58 5.44 5.70 16.31
N ALA A 59 4.92 6.36 15.29
CA ALA A 59 5.40 7.65 14.83
C ALA A 59 4.94 8.85 15.68
N SER A 60 4.18 8.63 16.77
CA SER A 60 3.65 9.70 17.62
C SER A 60 4.72 10.56 18.30
N GLY A 61 5.97 10.09 18.40
CA GLY A 61 7.10 10.88 18.89
C GLY A 61 7.61 11.95 17.91
N ILE A 62 7.22 11.89 16.63
CA ILE A 62 7.70 12.83 15.61
C ILE A 62 6.78 14.07 15.58
N PRO A 63 7.30 15.29 15.79
CA PRO A 63 6.48 16.49 15.90
C PRO A 63 5.69 16.82 14.61
N LYS A 64 6.13 16.35 13.45
CA LYS A 64 5.39 16.48 12.18
C LYS A 64 4.11 15.65 12.17
N VAL A 65 4.18 14.38 12.59
CA VAL A 65 3.02 13.47 12.63
C VAL A 65 1.99 13.94 13.67
N GLN A 66 2.45 14.50 14.79
CA GLN A 66 1.57 15.10 15.79
C GLN A 66 0.74 16.25 15.22
N ARG A 67 1.37 17.20 14.51
CA ARG A 67 0.68 18.39 13.97
C ARG A 67 -0.21 18.09 12.78
N ASP A 68 0.21 17.19 11.90
CA ASP A 68 -0.50 16.93 10.64
C ASP A 68 -1.63 15.88 10.81
N VAL A 69 -1.44 14.88 11.66
CA VAL A 69 -2.37 13.74 11.81
C VAL A 69 -3.07 13.75 13.16
N LEU A 70 -2.34 13.79 14.27
CA LEU A 70 -2.94 13.61 15.61
C LEU A 70 -3.72 14.85 16.10
N GLN A 71 -3.29 16.07 15.76
CA GLN A 71 -4.01 17.30 16.09
C GLN A 71 -5.34 17.47 15.34
N LYS A 72 -5.53 16.73 14.24
CA LYS A 72 -6.77 16.77 13.44
C LYS A 72 -7.87 15.86 13.99
N VAL A 73 -7.55 14.99 14.95
CA VAL A 73 -8.51 14.08 15.58
C VAL A 73 -9.31 14.85 16.64
N PRO A 74 -10.64 14.99 16.49
CA PRO A 74 -11.46 15.62 17.52
C PRO A 74 -11.32 14.82 18.82
N PHE A 75 -11.36 15.49 19.98
CA PHE A 75 -11.15 14.96 21.34
C PHE A 75 -9.69 14.75 21.81
N ILE A 76 -8.79 14.26 20.95
CA ILE A 76 -7.41 13.93 21.37
C ILE A 76 -6.40 15.02 20.91
N GLY A 77 -6.75 15.76 19.86
CA GLY A 77 -5.82 16.71 19.23
C GLY A 77 -5.33 17.84 20.14
N SER A 78 -6.11 18.25 21.16
CA SER A 78 -5.71 19.30 22.10
C SER A 78 -4.56 18.89 23.03
N TYR A 79 -4.40 17.59 23.32
CA TYR A 79 -3.30 17.09 24.16
C TYR A 79 -1.93 17.21 23.47
N PHE A 80 -1.92 17.16 22.14
CA PHE A 80 -0.70 17.24 21.33
C PHE A 80 -0.34 18.68 20.91
N VAL A 81 -0.98 19.70 21.48
CA VAL A 81 -0.66 21.12 21.21
C VAL A 81 0.41 21.58 22.20
N ASN A 82 1.67 21.51 21.76
CA ASN A 82 2.76 22.19 22.44
C ASN A 82 2.68 23.70 22.12
N VAL A 83 2.09 24.47 23.04
CA VAL A 83 2.16 25.94 23.04
C VAL A 83 3.49 26.33 23.70
N VAL A 84 4.47 26.68 22.89
CA VAL A 84 5.69 27.33 23.38
C VAL A 84 5.35 28.79 23.62
N ALA A 85 5.65 29.31 24.82
CA ALA A 85 5.45 30.72 25.12
C ALA A 85 6.35 31.55 24.17
N PRO A 86 5.87 32.67 23.60
CA PRO A 86 6.63 33.44 22.62
C PRO A 86 8.01 33.90 23.11
N GLU A 87 8.17 34.03 24.43
CA GLU A 87 9.45 34.34 25.09
C GLU A 87 10.51 33.23 25.01
N ASP A 88 10.14 31.95 24.84
CA ASP A 88 11.06 30.80 24.82
C ASP A 88 11.49 30.40 23.40
N ASN A 89 11.12 31.21 22.42
CA ASN A 89 11.49 31.05 21.02
C ASN A 89 12.96 31.46 20.86
N VAL A 90 13.89 30.63 21.34
CA VAL A 90 15.31 30.78 21.00
C VAL A 90 15.40 30.80 19.48
N CYS A 91 15.85 31.92 18.92
CA CYS A 91 16.17 32.01 17.51
C CYS A 91 17.27 30.99 17.22
N VAL A 92 16.93 29.85 16.63
CA VAL A 92 17.91 28.82 16.31
C VAL A 92 18.69 29.28 15.07
N PRO A 93 20.03 29.45 15.14
CA PRO A 93 20.81 29.73 13.95
C PRO A 93 20.68 28.54 12.98
N HIS A 94 20.46 28.84 11.71
CA HIS A 94 20.05 27.97 10.59
C HIS A 94 21.13 26.91 10.17
N GLY A 95 21.94 26.41 11.10
CA GLY A 95 23.10 25.56 10.83
C GLY A 95 22.92 24.05 11.06
N GLN A 96 21.91 23.60 11.81
CA GLN A 96 21.83 22.17 12.22
C GLN A 96 21.20 21.20 11.18
N VAL A 97 20.56 21.71 10.13
CA VAL A 97 19.78 20.85 9.20
C VAL A 97 20.64 20.23 8.10
N SER A 98 21.82 20.81 7.78
CA SER A 98 22.70 20.33 6.72
C SER A 98 23.45 19.05 7.08
N GLU A 99 23.84 18.87 8.34
CA GLU A 99 24.59 17.69 8.79
C GLU A 99 23.72 16.42 8.79
N PHE A 100 22.43 16.55 9.12
CA PHE A 100 21.50 15.43 9.13
C PHE A 100 21.23 14.92 7.70
N TYR A 101 21.08 15.83 6.73
CA TYR A 101 20.93 15.46 5.31
C TYR A 101 22.21 14.85 4.72
N GLY A 102 23.40 15.31 5.13
CA GLY A 102 24.66 14.69 4.72
C GLY A 102 24.83 13.26 5.23
N SER A 103 24.42 13.00 6.47
CA SER A 103 24.45 11.65 7.05
C SER A 103 23.50 10.69 6.33
N VAL A 104 22.26 11.11 6.09
CA VAL A 104 21.27 10.31 5.35
C VAL A 104 21.71 10.08 3.91
N ALA A 105 22.31 11.08 3.24
CA ALA A 105 22.85 10.92 1.89
C ALA A 105 24.01 9.91 1.81
N ASN A 106 24.92 9.90 2.79
CA ASN A 106 26.00 8.91 2.86
C ASN A 106 25.49 7.51 3.15
N ILE A 107 24.48 7.36 4.02
CA ILE A 107 23.85 6.07 4.28
C ILE A 107 23.11 5.58 3.04
N LEU A 108 22.38 6.45 2.33
CA LEU A 108 21.70 6.10 1.09
C LEU A 108 22.69 5.75 -0.04
N ALA A 109 23.80 6.47 -0.16
CA ALA A 109 24.86 6.14 -1.11
C ALA A 109 25.45 4.75 -0.79
N ALA A 110 25.77 4.47 0.48
CA ALA A 110 26.26 3.17 0.91
C ALA A 110 25.25 2.04 0.71
N LEU A 111 23.95 2.30 0.89
CA LEU A 111 22.88 1.32 0.66
C LEU A 111 22.67 1.05 -0.84
N LEU A 112 22.75 2.08 -1.68
CA LEU A 112 22.63 1.98 -3.13
C LEU A 112 23.85 1.25 -3.74
N ASP A 113 25.05 1.48 -3.19
CA ASP A 113 26.27 0.76 -3.59
C ASP A 113 26.21 -0.73 -3.18
N LEU A 114 25.56 -1.06 -2.06
CA LEU A 114 25.35 -2.45 -1.63
C LEU A 114 24.33 -3.18 -2.52
N GLU A 115 23.28 -2.51 -2.95
CA GLU A 115 22.27 -3.12 -3.85
C GLU A 115 22.81 -3.30 -5.28
N PHE A 116 23.75 -2.47 -5.73
CA PHE A 116 24.42 -2.64 -7.02
C PHE A 116 25.50 -3.75 -7.02
N ALA A 117 26.00 -4.15 -5.85
CA ALA A 117 27.01 -5.20 -5.73
C ALA A 117 26.43 -6.63 -5.83
N GLU A 118 25.18 -6.84 -5.41
CA GLU A 118 24.52 -8.16 -5.48
C GLU A 118 24.14 -8.56 -6.93
N ASP A 119 23.89 -7.59 -7.81
CA ASP A 119 23.52 -7.84 -9.22
C ASP A 119 24.72 -8.29 -10.08
N TRP A 120 25.95 -7.85 -9.74
CA TRP A 120 27.16 -8.19 -10.49
C TRP A 120 27.77 -9.56 -10.15
N ASP A 121 27.34 -10.20 -9.06
CA ASP A 121 27.79 -11.56 -8.70
C ASP A 121 26.90 -12.64 -9.35
N ILE A 122 25.63 -12.34 -9.61
CA ILE A 122 24.70 -13.26 -10.30
C ILE A 122 25.04 -13.39 -11.80
N SER A 123 25.71 -12.40 -12.40
CA SER A 123 26.04 -12.40 -13.84
C SER A 123 27.33 -13.17 -14.22
N ARG A 124 28.10 -13.73 -13.27
CA ARG A 124 29.36 -14.45 -13.56
C ARG A 124 29.43 -15.90 -13.08
N GLY A 125 28.32 -16.48 -12.63
CA GLY A 125 28.27 -17.85 -12.11
C GLY A 125 27.48 -18.83 -13.00
N HIS A 126 27.74 -18.88 -14.31
CA HIS A 126 27.28 -20.00 -15.16
C HIS A 126 28.03 -20.04 -16.51
N LEU A 127 29.30 -20.43 -16.49
CA LEU A 127 30.00 -21.19 -17.53
C LEU A 127 31.03 -22.11 -16.87
#